data_AF-A0A1C6DW11-F1
#
_entry.id   AF-A0A1C6DW11-F1
#
_cell.length_a   1.000
_cell.length_b   1.000
_cell.length_c   1.000
_cell.angle_alpha   90.00
_cell.angle_beta   90.00
_cell.angle_gamma   90.00
#
_symmetry.space_group_name_H-M   'P 1'
#
loop_
_entity.id
_entity.type
_entity.pdbx_description
1 polymer ?
#
loop_
_entity_poly.entity_id
_entity_poly.type
_entity_poly.pdbx_seq_one_letter_code
_entity_poly.pdbx_strand_id
1 'polypeptide(L)'
;MKECPQCYKTKQRTDEEYKALVNRLNRIEGQIRGIKGMLEKNAYCPDILIQVAAANAALNSFNKELLANHIKTCVAQDIRDGKNETIDELVTVLQKLMK
;
A
#
# COMPACT_ATOMS: atom_id res chain seq x y z
N MET A 1 -12.38 -4.94 33.52
CA MET A 1 -12.55 -5.07 32.06
C MET A 1 -11.62 -4.05 31.43
N LYS A 2 -10.44 -4.46 30.95
CA LYS A 2 -9.43 -3.53 30.43
C LYS A 2 -9.77 -3.19 28.99
N GLU A 3 -10.01 -1.92 28.72
CA GLU A 3 -10.17 -1.37 27.37
C GLU A 3 -8.91 -1.68 26.56
N CYS A 4 -9.09 -2.34 25.42
CA CYS A 4 -8.03 -2.55 24.44
C CYS A 4 -8.12 -1.42 23.40
N PRO A 5 -7.16 -0.49 23.34
CA PRO A 5 -7.28 0.71 22.51
C PRO A 5 -7.06 0.50 21.00
N GLN A 6 -6.83 -0.75 20.55
CA GLN A 6 -6.63 -1.07 19.14
C GLN A 6 -7.32 -2.39 18.78
N CYS A 7 -8.63 -2.33 18.56
CA CYS A 7 -9.33 -3.34 17.77
C CYS A 7 -8.87 -3.20 16.31
N TYR A 8 -7.98 -4.07 15.85
CA TYR A 8 -7.52 -4.08 14.45
C TYR A 8 -8.72 -4.28 13.52
N LYS A 9 -9.08 -3.24 12.74
CA LYS A 9 -10.08 -3.35 11.66
C LYS A 9 -9.50 -4.26 10.56
N THR A 10 -9.89 -5.54 10.55
CA THR A 10 -9.50 -6.48 9.48
C THR A 10 -10.53 -6.47 8.36
N LYS A 11 -10.09 -6.25 7.11
CA LYS A 11 -10.93 -6.39 5.91
C LYS A 11 -10.81 -7.81 5.34
N GLN A 12 -11.94 -8.49 5.20
CA GLN A 12 -12.04 -9.67 4.33
C GLN A 12 -12.06 -9.20 2.87
N ARG A 13 -11.11 -9.69 2.07
CA ARG A 13 -10.96 -9.31 0.66
C ARG A 13 -11.57 -10.38 -0.23
N THR A 14 -12.06 -9.99 -1.39
CA THR A 14 -12.40 -10.96 -2.43
C THR A 14 -11.11 -11.60 -2.96
N ASP A 15 -11.22 -12.81 -3.50
CA ASP A 15 -10.08 -13.49 -4.12
C ASP A 15 -9.47 -12.67 -5.25
N GLU A 16 -10.29 -11.94 -6.00
CA GLU A 16 -9.87 -11.06 -7.09
C GLU A 16 -9.05 -9.88 -6.56
N GLU A 17 -9.55 -9.18 -5.53
CA GLU A 17 -8.82 -8.07 -4.89
C GLU A 17 -7.49 -8.58 -4.31
N TYR A 18 -7.52 -9.70 -3.59
CA TYR A 18 -6.33 -10.31 -3.00
C TYR A 18 -5.28 -10.64 -4.08
N LYS A 19 -5.68 -11.38 -5.13
CA LYS A 19 -4.78 -11.75 -6.23
C LYS A 19 -4.22 -10.51 -6.93
N ALA A 20 -5.03 -9.50 -7.21
CA ALA A 20 -4.57 -8.27 -7.86
C ALA A 20 -3.50 -7.54 -7.03
N LEU A 21 -3.72 -7.38 -5.72
CA LEU A 21 -2.78 -6.73 -4.81
C LEU A 21 -1.48 -7.54 -4.64
N VAL A 22 -1.60 -8.85 -4.44
CA VAL A 22 -0.44 -9.74 -4.29
C VAL A 22 0.40 -9.79 -5.57
N ASN A 23 -0.23 -9.83 -6.75
CA ASN A 23 0.49 -9.80 -8.02
C ASN A 23 1.32 -8.52 -8.21
N ARG A 24 0.82 -7.37 -7.75
CA ARG A 24 1.58 -6.11 -7.75
C ARG A 24 2.77 -6.19 -6.80
N LEU A 25 2.57 -6.71 -5.58
CA LEU A 25 3.64 -6.89 -4.61
C LEU A 25 4.72 -7.87 -5.09
N ASN A 26 4.36 -9.00 -5.71
CA ASN A 26 5.31 -9.95 -6.28
C ASN A 26 6.19 -9.33 -7.37
N ARG A 27 5.62 -8.42 -8.19
CA ARG A 27 6.38 -7.66 -9.18
C ARG A 27 7.37 -6.70 -8.52
N ILE A 28 6.92 -5.96 -7.50
CA ILE A 28 7.77 -5.05 -6.72
C ILE A 28 8.92 -5.83 -6.05
N GLU A 29 8.63 -6.99 -5.45
CA GLU A 29 9.65 -7.87 -4.87
C GLU A 29 10.68 -8.31 -5.92
N GLY A 30 10.25 -8.62 -7.14
CA GLY A 30 11.13 -8.87 -8.27
C GLY A 30 12.07 -7.70 -8.58
N GLN A 31 11.55 -6.47 -8.57
CA GLN A 31 12.35 -5.25 -8.77
C GLN A 31 13.39 -5.07 -7.64
N ILE A 32 12.99 -5.27 -6.38
CA ILE A 32 13.91 -5.17 -5.23
C ILE A 32 15.02 -6.22 -5.32
N ARG A 33 14.70 -7.47 -5.68
CA ARG A 33 15.70 -8.51 -5.94
C ARG A 33 16.64 -8.14 -7.08
N GLY A 34 16.11 -7.56 -8.16
CA GLY A 34 16.90 -7.04 -9.28
C GLY A 34 17.90 -5.96 -8.84
N ILE A 35 17.44 -4.96 -8.09
CA ILE A 35 18.28 -3.89 -7.53
C ILE A 35 19.41 -4.47 -6.66
N LYS A 36 19.09 -5.41 -5.77
CA LYS A 36 20.11 -6.11 -4.97
C LYS A 36 21.15 -6.81 -5.85
N GLY A 37 20.71 -7.54 -6.88
CA GLY A 37 21.62 -8.20 -7.81
C GLY A 37 22.49 -7.23 -8.61
N MET A 38 22.01 -6.01 -8.89
CA MET A 38 22.83 -4.96 -9.53
C MET A 38 23.94 -4.47 -8.60
N LEU A 39 23.65 -4.28 -7.31
CA LEU A 39 24.66 -3.92 -6.31
C LEU A 39 25.74 -5.00 -6.18
N GLU A 40 25.34 -6.27 -6.08
CA GLU A 40 26.26 -7.41 -5.97
C GLU A 40 27.20 -7.53 -7.17
N LYS A 41 26.78 -7.05 -8.34
CA LYS A 41 27.56 -7.06 -9.58
C LYS A 41 28.36 -5.78 -9.81
N ASN A 42 28.38 -4.84 -8.85
CA ASN A 42 29.00 -3.52 -8.99
C ASN A 42 28.50 -2.77 -10.25
N ALA A 43 27.19 -2.85 -10.52
CA ALA A 43 26.58 -2.14 -11.65
C ALA A 43 26.70 -0.61 -11.48
N TYR A 44 26.60 0.11 -12.61
CA TYR A 44 26.74 1.56 -12.63
C TYR A 44 25.64 2.24 -11.80
N CYS A 45 26.03 3.16 -10.91
CA CYS A 45 25.13 3.76 -9.93
C CYS A 45 23.88 4.42 -10.56
N PRO A 46 23.97 5.20 -11.65
CA PRO A 46 22.77 5.74 -12.31
C PRO A 46 21.76 4.69 -12.77
N ASP A 47 22.20 3.51 -13.24
CA ASP A 47 21.27 2.45 -13.66
C ASP A 47 20.52 1.87 -12.45
N ILE A 48 21.21 1.72 -11.31
CA ILE A 48 20.59 1.32 -10.05
C ILE A 48 19.55 2.36 -9.61
N LEU A 49 19.87 3.65 -9.71
CA LEU A 49 18.95 4.74 -9.35
C LEU A 49 17.69 4.73 -10.22
N ILE A 50 17.81 4.43 -11.52
CA ILE A 50 16.66 4.27 -12.42
C ILE A 50 15.77 3.11 -11.98
N GLN A 51 16.36 1.97 -11.59
CA GLN A 51 15.58 0.82 -11.10
C GLN A 51 14.91 1.11 -9.75
N VAL A 52 15.58 1.83 -8.85
CA VAL A 52 14.98 2.31 -7.59
C VAL A 52 13.79 3.23 -7.88
N ALA A 53 13.91 4.16 -8.81
CA ALA A 53 12.80 5.02 -9.22
C ALA A 53 11.62 4.21 -9.79
N ALA A 54 11.90 3.17 -10.58
CA ALA A 54 10.87 2.26 -11.10
C ALA A 54 10.17 1.46 -9.98
N ALA A 55 10.90 1.00 -8.97
CA ALA A 55 10.32 0.32 -7.80
C ALA A 55 9.45 1.27 -6.97
N ASN A 56 9.90 2.51 -6.76
CA ASN A 56 9.12 3.55 -6.07
C ASN A 56 7.82 3.87 -6.83
N ALA A 57 7.87 3.99 -8.16
CA ALA A 57 6.68 4.21 -8.98
C ALA A 57 5.68 3.05 -8.86
N ALA A 58 6.17 1.80 -8.83
CA ALA A 58 5.34 0.61 -8.64
C ALA A 58 4.69 0.57 -7.24
N LEU A 59 5.44 0.90 -6.19
CA LEU A 59 4.92 1.05 -4.83
C LEU A 59 3.83 2.13 -4.74
N ASN A 60 4.06 3.29 -5.37
CA ASN A 60 3.06 4.36 -5.43
C ASN A 60 1.80 3.92 -6.20
N SER A 61 1.94 3.14 -7.27
CA SER A 61 0.79 2.56 -7.97
C SER A 61 0.01 1.59 -7.09
N PHE A 62 0.70 0.73 -6.33
CA PHE A 62 0.09 -0.18 -5.36
C PHE A 62 -0.67 0.59 -4.26
N ASN A 63 -0.06 1.63 -3.69
CA ASN A 63 -0.68 2.45 -2.65
C ASN A 63 -1.98 3.09 -3.14
N LYS A 64 -2.00 3.62 -4.38
CA LYS A 64 -3.20 4.21 -4.99
C LYS A 64 -4.34 3.20 -5.13
N GLU A 65 -4.02 1.99 -5.59
CA GLU A 65 -5.00 0.90 -5.72
C GLU A 65 -5.59 0.52 -4.35
N LEU A 66 -4.72 0.28 -3.36
CA LEU A 66 -5.14 -0.11 -2.03
C LEU A 66 -6.00 0.97 -1.35
N LEU A 67 -5.60 2.23 -1.47
CA LEU A 67 -6.32 3.38 -0.94
C LEU A 67 -7.70 3.54 -1.62
N ALA A 68 -7.76 3.44 -2.95
CA ALA A 68 -9.02 3.51 -3.68
C ALA A 68 -9.99 2.41 -3.22
N ASN A 69 -9.50 1.19 -3.04
CA ASN A 69 -10.30 0.08 -2.51
C ASN A 69 -10.77 0.35 -1.08
N HIS A 70 -9.92 0.90 -0.20
CA HIS A 70 -10.30 1.25 1.17
C HIS A 70 -11.40 2.32 1.21
N ILE A 71 -11.27 3.39 0.41
CA ILE A 71 -12.27 4.47 0.33
C ILE A 71 -13.61 3.94 -0.17
N LYS A 72 -13.62 3.17 -1.27
CA LYS A 72 -14.84 2.65 -1.89
C LYS A 72 -15.56 1.58 -1.07
N THR A 73 -14.90 0.98 -0.07
CA THR A 73 -15.46 -0.13 0.72
C THR A 73 -15.60 0.24 2.19
N CYS A 74 -14.51 0.18 2.95
CA CYS A 74 -14.52 0.41 4.39
C CYS A 74 -15.05 1.80 4.76
N VAL A 75 -14.47 2.86 4.17
CA VAL A 75 -14.86 4.25 4.49
C VAL A 75 -16.30 4.52 4.07
N ALA A 76 -16.67 4.13 2.84
CA ALA A 76 -18.03 4.32 2.34
C ALA A 76 -19.09 3.52 3.14
N GLN A 77 -18.72 2.38 3.73
CA GLN A 77 -19.60 1.64 4.62
C GLN A 77 -19.70 2.30 6.00
N ASP A 78 -18.57 2.68 6.60
CA ASP A 78 -18.54 3.33 7.91
C ASP A 78 -19.34 4.65 7.90
N ILE A 79 -19.24 5.45 6.83
CA ILE A 79 -20.07 6.66 6.65
C ILE A 79 -21.56 6.32 6.60
N ARG A 80 -21.96 5.26 5.87
CA ARG A 80 -23.36 4.82 5.80
C ARG A 80 -23.89 4.31 7.14
N ASP A 81 -23.01 3.77 7.97
CA ASP A 81 -23.31 3.31 9.32
C ASP A 81 -23.28 4.45 10.37
N GLY A 82 -23.01 5.69 9.95
CA GLY A 82 -22.92 6.86 10.83
C GLY A 82 -21.61 6.98 11.63
N LYS A 83 -20.59 6.18 11.29
CA LYS A 83 -19.26 6.14 11.93
C LYS A 83 -18.31 7.16 11.30
N ASN A 84 -18.61 8.44 11.50
CA ASN A 84 -17.88 9.54 10.85
C ASN A 84 -16.41 9.66 11.28
N GLU A 85 -16.00 9.04 12.40
CA GLU A 85 -14.61 8.98 12.86
C GLU A 85 -13.65 8.35 11.81
N THR A 86 -14.18 7.56 10.87
CA THR A 86 -13.38 7.01 9.76
C THR A 86 -12.79 8.10 8.85
N ILE A 87 -13.40 9.30 8.81
CA ILE A 87 -12.95 10.41 7.96
C ILE A 87 -11.65 10.98 8.52
N ASP A 88 -11.57 11.17 9.84
CA ASP A 88 -10.36 11.65 10.52
C ASP A 88 -9.21 10.64 10.40
N GLU A 89 -9.53 9.34 10.47
CA GLU A 89 -8.58 8.25 10.19
C GLU A 89 -8.04 8.36 8.75
N LEU A 90 -8.92 8.54 7.76
CA LEU A 90 -8.54 8.68 6.36
C LEU A 90 -7.66 9.92 6.13
N VAL A 91 -8.01 11.08 6.69
CA VAL A 91 -7.22 12.31 6.58
C VAL A 91 -5.81 12.10 7.15
N THR A 92 -5.71 11.45 8.31
CA THR A 92 -4.43 11.13 8.95
C THR A 92 -3.56 10.23 8.06
N VAL A 93 -4.16 9.23 7.40
CA VAL A 93 -3.46 8.35 6.46
C VAL A 93 -2.99 9.12 5.22
N LEU A 94 -3.85 9.95 4.63
CA LEU A 94 -3.50 10.75 3.44
C LEU A 94 -2.33 11.70 3.72
N GLN A 95 -2.32 12.36 4.88
CA GLN A 95 -1.20 13.22 5.29
C GLN A 95 0.14 12.47 5.40
N LYS A 96 0.13 11.17 5.74
CA LYS A 96 1.34 10.34 5.77
C LYS A 96 1.80 9.92 4.37
N LEU A 97 0.86 9.72 3.45
CA LEU A 97 1.13 9.28 2.08
C LEU A 97 1.58 10.41 1.15
N MET A 98 1.30 11.68 1.51
CA MET A 98 1.63 12.86 0.72
C MET A 98 2.93 13.56 1.16
N LYS A 99 3.74 12.93 2.02
CA LYS A 99 5.10 13.37 2.34
C LYS A 99 6.07 12.94 1.24
#